data_AF-A0A2U2S599-F1
#
_entry.id   AF-A0A2U2S599-F1
#
_cell.length_a   1.000
_cell.length_b   1.000
_cell.length_c   1.000
_cell.angle_alpha   90.00
_cell.angle_beta   90.00
_cell.angle_gamma   90.00
#
_symmetry.space_group_name_H-M   'P 1'
#
loop_
_entity.id
_entity.type
_entity.pdbx_description
1 polymer ?
#
loop_
_entity_poly.entity_id
_entity_poly.type
_entity_poly.pdbx_seq_one_letter_code
_entity_poly.pdbx_strand_id
1 'polypeptide(L)'
;MKTNNLHDLYSDYLISALGQTTASGLSALLNGAVSHDQVQRFLAREAQTSADLWRMVKPHVRRMQSEDGVMIVDDSIAEKPYPHENELICWHYDHSQQRSIKGINLVTCLYHSRGL
;
A
#
# COMPACT_ATOMS: atom_id res chain seq x y z
N MET A 1 21.89 2.13 -8.59
CA MET A 1 20.92 1.38 -7.78
C MET A 1 19.82 0.87 -8.71
N LYS A 2 19.51 -0.44 -8.73
CA LYS A 2 18.41 -0.96 -9.57
C LYS A 2 17.10 -0.33 -9.11
N THR A 3 16.23 0.08 -10.03
CA THR A 3 14.95 0.76 -9.77
C THR A 3 14.04 0.02 -8.78
N ASN A 4 14.06 -1.32 -8.76
CA ASN A 4 13.32 -2.12 -7.79
C ASN A 4 13.69 -1.80 -6.33
N ASN A 5 14.95 -1.49 -6.05
CA ASN A 5 15.40 -1.25 -4.68
C ASN A 5 14.83 0.05 -4.10
N LEU A 6 14.59 1.08 -4.94
CA LEU A 6 14.00 2.34 -4.48
C LEU A 6 12.51 2.21 -4.18
N HIS A 7 11.78 1.46 -5.02
CA HIS A 7 10.36 1.19 -4.80
C HIS A 7 10.16 0.49 -3.45
N ASP A 8 10.87 -0.61 -3.22
CA ASP A 8 10.74 -1.41 -2.00
C ASP A 8 11.12 -0.60 -0.75
N LEU A 9 12.25 0.12 -0.78
CA LEU A 9 12.66 0.99 0.33
C LEU A 9 11.65 2.10 0.63
N TYR A 10 11.10 2.74 -0.40
CA TYR A 10 10.12 3.81 -0.22
C TYR A 10 8.80 3.28 0.33
N SER A 11 8.32 2.14 -0.18
CA SER A 11 7.14 1.45 0.34
C SER A 11 7.31 1.04 1.80
N ASP A 12 8.43 0.40 2.16
CA ASP A 12 8.72 -0.02 3.54
C ASP A 12 8.79 1.18 4.49
N TYR A 13 9.39 2.28 4.04
CA TYR A 13 9.43 3.53 4.79
C TYR A 13 8.03 4.09 5.06
N LEU A 14 7.16 4.12 4.04
CA LEU A 14 5.79 4.61 4.19
C LEU A 14 4.96 3.73 5.13
N ILE A 15 5.10 2.40 5.03
CA ILE A 15 4.36 1.44 5.87
C ILE A 15 4.83 1.49 7.32
N SER A 16 6.13 1.67 7.55
CA SER A 16 6.72 1.63 8.89
C SER A 16 6.69 2.97 9.63
N ALA A 17 6.32 4.06 8.96
CA ALA A 17 6.32 5.38 9.56
C ALA A 17 5.08 5.63 10.43
N LEU A 18 5.32 6.06 11.67
CA LEU A 18 4.27 6.41 12.65
C LEU A 18 3.86 7.89 12.60
N GLY A 19 4.34 8.65 11.62
CA GLY A 19 4.17 10.09 11.55
C GLY A 19 4.31 10.63 10.12
N GLN A 20 4.57 11.93 10.01
CA GLN A 20 4.73 12.58 8.70
C GLN A 20 5.95 12.03 7.96
N THR A 21 5.72 11.52 6.76
CA THR A 21 6.76 11.00 5.86
C THR A 21 7.16 12.07 4.86
N THR A 22 8.46 12.23 4.64
CA THR A 22 8.99 13.14 3.62
C THR A 22 10.18 12.50 2.90
N ALA A 23 10.41 12.88 1.64
CA ALA A 23 11.57 12.40 0.88
C ALA A 23 12.91 12.78 1.55
N SER A 24 12.99 13.98 2.15
CA SER A 24 14.14 14.41 2.95
C SER A 24 14.28 13.59 4.23
N GLY A 25 13.16 13.20 4.86
CA GLY A 25 13.13 12.32 6.03
C GLY A 25 13.69 10.93 5.72
N LEU A 26 13.27 10.32 4.61
CA LEU A 26 13.85 9.05 4.14
C LEU A 26 15.35 9.20 3.83
N SER A 27 15.75 10.28 3.17
CA SER A 27 17.16 10.51 2.84
C SER A 27 18.02 10.64 4.09
N ALA A 28 17.56 11.37 5.11
CA ALA A 28 18.22 11.47 6.41
C ALA A 28 18.30 10.10 7.12
N LEU A 29 17.19 9.34 7.13
CA LEU A 29 17.14 8.00 7.72
C LEU A 29 18.16 7.04 7.10
N LEU A 30 18.39 7.15 5.79
CA LEU A 30 19.32 6.33 5.04
C LEU A 30 20.72 6.97 4.90
N ASN A 31 21.05 7.99 5.70
CA ASN A 31 22.33 8.71 5.66
C ASN A 31 22.74 9.16 4.23
N GLY A 32 21.76 9.62 3.45
CA GLY A 32 21.98 10.08 2.07
C GLY A 32 22.15 8.97 1.02
N ALA A 33 22.03 7.68 1.39
CA ALA A 33 22.13 6.58 0.42
C ALA A 33 21.05 6.64 -0.67
N VAL A 34 19.89 7.22 -0.32
CA VAL A 34 18.85 7.66 -1.26
C VAL A 34 18.69 9.16 -1.09
N SER A 35 18.81 9.94 -2.17
CA SER A 35 18.55 11.37 -2.14
C SER A 35 17.06 11.66 -2.29
N HIS A 36 16.59 12.76 -1.70
CA HIS A 36 15.19 13.19 -1.86
C HIS A 36 14.82 13.42 -3.34
N ASP A 37 15.75 13.89 -4.17
CA ASP A 37 15.57 14.03 -5.62
C ASP A 37 15.36 12.71 -6.35
N GLN A 38 15.94 11.60 -5.85
CA GLN A 38 15.68 10.28 -6.42
C GLN A 38 14.25 9.85 -6.16
N VAL A 39 13.73 10.11 -4.96
CA VAL A 39 12.33 9.85 -4.60
C VAL A 39 11.40 10.72 -5.46
N GLN A 40 11.70 12.02 -5.59
CA GLN A 40 10.88 12.92 -6.40
C GLN A 40 10.82 12.49 -7.88
N ARG A 41 11.97 12.14 -8.47
CA ARG A 41 12.02 11.63 -9.86
C ARG A 41 11.36 10.26 -10.01
N PHE A 42 11.29 9.47 -8.96
CA PHE A 42 10.56 8.20 -8.96
C PHE A 42 9.04 8.44 -8.94
N LEU A 43 8.55 9.32 -8.08
CA LEU A 43 7.13 9.68 -7.98
C LEU A 43 6.60 10.47 -9.18
N ALA A 44 7.47 11.20 -9.89
CA ALA A 44 7.10 11.95 -11.09
C ALA A 44 6.94 11.08 -12.35
N ARG A 45 7.13 9.75 -12.25
CA ARG A 45 6.90 8.82 -13.36
C ARG A 45 5.41 8.56 -13.56
N GLU A 46 5.09 7.77 -14.56
CA GLU A 46 3.72 7.28 -14.77
C GLU A 46 3.20 6.57 -13.51
N ALA A 47 1.95 6.88 -13.17
CA ALA A 47 1.28 6.27 -12.03
C ALA A 47 1.18 4.75 -12.24
N GLN A 48 1.64 3.99 -11.25
CA GLN A 48 1.52 2.54 -11.27
C GLN A 48 0.07 2.12 -11.05
N THR A 49 -0.34 1.09 -11.77
CA THR A 49 -1.70 0.54 -11.70
C THR A 49 -1.73 -0.75 -10.87
N SER A 50 -2.93 -1.22 -10.53
CA SER A 50 -3.11 -2.54 -9.91
C SER A 50 -2.53 -3.69 -10.75
N ALA A 51 -2.44 -3.53 -12.07
CA ALA A 51 -1.81 -4.52 -12.95
C ALA A 51 -0.28 -4.57 -12.75
N ASP A 52 0.36 -3.43 -12.47
CA ASP A 52 1.79 -3.37 -12.19
C ASP A 52 2.12 -4.01 -10.84
N LEU A 53 1.29 -3.75 -9.82
CA LEU A 53 1.38 -4.43 -8.53
C LEU A 53 1.20 -5.94 -8.70
N TRP A 54 0.20 -6.39 -9.48
CA TRP A 54 0.00 -7.82 -9.72
C TRP A 54 1.19 -8.48 -10.42
N ARG A 55 1.83 -7.80 -11.39
CA ARG A 55 3.05 -8.32 -12.04
C ARG A 55 4.18 -8.54 -11.03
N MET A 56 4.29 -7.68 -10.02
CA MET A 56 5.26 -7.81 -8.93
C MET A 56 4.92 -8.94 -7.97
N VAL A 57 3.65 -9.07 -7.56
CA VAL A 57 3.20 -10.03 -6.54
C VAL A 57 3.05 -11.46 -7.09
N LYS A 58 2.63 -11.62 -8.35
CA LYS A 58 2.31 -12.92 -8.95
C LYS A 58 3.42 -13.96 -8.83
N PRO A 59 4.72 -13.67 -9.07
CA PRO A 59 5.79 -14.64 -8.85
C PRO A 59 5.89 -15.14 -7.40
N HIS A 60 5.57 -14.30 -6.42
CA HIS A 60 5.58 -14.67 -5.00
C HIS A 60 4.45 -15.66 -4.70
N VAL A 61 3.23 -15.35 -5.16
CA VAL A 61 2.07 -16.24 -5.04
C VAL A 61 2.33 -17.59 -5.72
N ARG A 62 2.89 -17.60 -6.94
CA ARG A 62 3.20 -18.84 -7.67
C ARG A 62 4.20 -19.75 -6.95
N ARG A 63 5.12 -19.20 -6.15
CA ARG A 63 6.07 -20.01 -5.36
C ARG A 63 5.43 -20.75 -4.18
N MET A 64 4.40 -20.17 -3.59
CA MET A 64 3.68 -20.73 -2.44
C MET A 64 2.36 -21.39 -2.83
N GLN A 65 2.02 -21.43 -4.11
CA GLN A 65 0.75 -21.96 -4.58
C GLN A 65 0.58 -23.46 -4.23
N SER A 66 -0.60 -23.82 -3.73
CA SER A 66 -1.01 -25.20 -3.50
C SER A 66 -2.46 -25.43 -3.95
N GLU A 67 -2.87 -26.69 -4.08
CA GLU A 67 -4.27 -27.05 -4.33
C GLU A 67 -5.19 -26.58 -3.21
N ASP A 68 -4.74 -26.66 -1.95
CA ASP A 68 -5.48 -26.18 -0.78
C ASP A 68 -5.33 -24.67 -0.51
N GLY A 69 -4.69 -23.93 -1.42
CA GLY A 69 -4.40 -22.51 -1.21
C GLY A 69 -5.66 -21.66 -1.42
N VAL A 70 -5.93 -20.74 -0.51
CA VAL A 70 -7.11 -19.87 -0.57
C VAL A 70 -6.71 -18.40 -0.70
N MET A 71 -7.53 -17.64 -1.42
CA MET A 71 -7.44 -16.19 -1.50
C MET A 71 -8.60 -15.61 -0.70
N ILE A 72 -8.28 -14.90 0.36
CA ILE A 72 -9.24 -14.24 1.25
C ILE A 72 -9.24 -12.77 0.89
N VAL A 73 -10.41 -12.26 0.51
CA VAL A 73 -10.60 -10.85 0.20
C VAL A 73 -11.59 -10.29 1.21
N ASP A 74 -11.20 -9.21 1.85
CA ASP A 74 -12.01 -8.53 2.87
C ASP A 74 -11.84 -7.02 2.70
N ASP A 75 -12.84 -6.25 3.12
CA ASP A 75 -12.80 -4.80 3.09
C ASP A 75 -12.93 -4.21 4.50
N SER A 76 -12.23 -3.11 4.72
CA SER A 76 -12.26 -2.40 6.00
C SER A 76 -12.33 -0.91 5.76
N ILE A 77 -13.11 -0.20 6.59
CA ILE A 77 -13.26 1.24 6.46
C ILE A 77 -12.43 1.92 7.54
N ALA A 78 -11.39 2.63 7.12
CA ALA A 78 -10.65 3.53 8.00
C ALA A 78 -11.44 4.84 8.16
N GLU A 79 -12.19 4.97 9.25
CA GLU A 79 -13.07 6.13 9.49
C GLU A 79 -12.27 7.44 9.52
N LYS A 80 -12.80 8.46 8.84
CA LYS A 80 -12.24 9.82 8.74
C LYS A 80 -13.36 10.82 8.98
N PRO A 81 -13.79 11.05 10.24
CA PRO A 81 -14.99 11.86 10.51
C PRO A 81 -14.81 13.35 10.16
N TYR A 82 -13.60 13.89 10.31
CA TYR A 82 -13.34 15.33 10.16
C TYR A 82 -12.92 15.79 8.76
N PRO A 83 -12.02 15.09 8.03
CA PRO A 83 -11.56 15.55 6.71
C PRO A 83 -12.69 15.72 5.69
N HIS A 84 -12.48 16.62 4.73
CA HIS A 84 -13.38 16.80 3.58
C HIS A 84 -13.31 15.60 2.64
N GLU A 85 -14.40 15.39 1.89
CA GLU A 85 -14.48 14.35 0.87
C GLU A 85 -13.50 14.60 -0.28
N ASN A 86 -12.93 13.53 -0.82
CA ASN A 86 -12.06 13.54 -1.98
C ASN A 86 -12.08 12.13 -2.64
N GLU A 87 -11.21 11.90 -3.62
CA GLU A 87 -11.15 10.61 -4.33
C GLU A 87 -10.91 9.40 -3.40
N LEU A 88 -10.24 9.59 -2.26
CA LEU A 88 -9.96 8.54 -1.28
C LEU A 88 -10.93 8.54 -0.10
N ILE A 89 -11.42 9.71 0.32
CA ILE A 89 -12.30 9.89 1.48
C ILE A 89 -13.72 10.13 1.00
N CYS A 90 -14.60 9.14 1.17
CA CYS A 90 -16.01 9.24 0.81
C CYS A 90 -16.90 8.40 1.74
N TRP A 91 -18.19 8.34 1.44
CA TRP A 91 -19.17 7.63 2.26
C TRP A 91 -19.30 6.17 1.83
N HIS A 92 -19.15 5.26 2.79
CA HIS A 92 -19.29 3.82 2.60
C HIS A 92 -20.30 3.26 3.59
N TYR A 93 -21.12 2.29 3.19
CA TYR A 93 -22.05 1.64 4.10
C TYR A 93 -21.33 0.59 4.95
N ASP A 94 -21.37 0.76 6.27
CA ASP A 94 -20.80 -0.19 7.23
C ASP A 94 -21.92 -1.04 7.83
N HIS A 95 -21.91 -2.34 7.52
CA HIS A 95 -22.87 -3.31 8.01
C HIS A 95 -22.74 -3.57 9.52
N SER A 96 -21.56 -3.38 10.11
CA SER A 96 -21.37 -3.54 11.56
C SER A 96 -22.06 -2.40 12.33
N GLN A 97 -22.14 -1.21 11.72
CA GLN A 97 -22.77 -0.03 12.31
C GLN A 97 -24.15 0.29 11.73
N GLN A 98 -24.60 -0.45 10.72
CA GLN A 98 -25.89 -0.28 10.03
C GLN A 98 -26.10 1.15 9.51
N ARG A 99 -25.03 1.83 9.09
CA ARG A 99 -25.06 3.21 8.61
C ARG A 99 -23.91 3.49 7.65
N SER A 100 -24.06 4.55 6.86
CA SER A 100 -22.93 5.08 6.10
C SER A 100 -21.96 5.82 7.01
N ILE A 101 -20.67 5.50 6.88
CA ILE A 101 -19.57 6.17 7.56
C ILE A 101 -18.63 6.80 6.53
N LYS A 102 -18.08 7.96 6.89
CA LYS A 102 -17.11 8.66 6.04
C LYS A 102 -15.72 8.13 6.35
N GLY A 103 -15.00 7.68 5.33
CA GLY A 103 -13.69 7.06 5.54
C GLY A 103 -13.00 6.70 4.23
N ILE A 104 -11.95 5.90 4.37
CA ILE A 104 -11.22 5.30 3.26
C ILE A 104 -11.55 3.80 3.27
N ASN A 105 -12.12 3.29 2.18
CA ASN A 105 -12.29 1.84 2.02
C ASN A 105 -10.97 1.19 1.59
N LEU A 106 -10.51 0.23 2.40
CA LEU A 106 -9.29 -0.55 2.19
C LEU A 106 -9.70 -2.00 1.86
N VAL A 107 -9.48 -2.41 0.61
CA VAL A 107 -9.64 -3.80 0.19
C VAL A 107 -8.32 -4.54 0.40
N THR A 108 -8.36 -5.56 1.26
CA THR A 108 -7.21 -6.40 1.58
C THR A 108 -7.36 -7.76 0.91
N CYS A 109 -6.27 -8.28 0.36
CA CYS A 109 -6.20 -9.62 -0.20
C CYS A 109 -5.09 -10.40 0.50
N LEU A 110 -5.45 -11.47 1.19
CA LEU A 110 -4.54 -12.40 1.84
C LEU A 110 -4.54 -13.72 1.08
N TYR A 111 -3.36 -14.15 0.62
CA TYR A 111 -3.17 -15.50 0.10
C TYR A 111 -2.66 -16.40 1.23
N HIS A 112 -3.43 -17.42 1.58
CA HIS A 112 -3.08 -18.39 2.62
C HIS A 112 -2.86 -19.77 2.00
N SER A 113 -1.71 -20.38 2.28
CA SER A 113 -1.37 -21.72 1.80
C SER A 113 -0.42 -22.41 2.77
N ARG A 114 -0.75 -23.66 3.15
CA ARG A 114 0.10 -24.53 3.99
C ARG A 114 0.47 -23.93 5.37
N GLY A 115 -0.41 -23.12 5.96
CA GLY A 115 -0.16 -22.48 7.26
C GLY A 115 0.78 -21.27 7.18
N LEU A 116 1.04 -20.77 5.97
CA LEU A 116 1.67 -19.48 5.67
C LEU A 116 0.66 -18.53 5.03
#